data_AF-A0A8D8HLR0-F1
#
_entry.id   AF-A0A8D8HLR0-F1
#
_cell.length_a   1.000
_cell.length_b   1.000
_cell.length_c   1.000
_cell.angle_alpha   90.00
_cell.angle_beta   90.00
_cell.angle_gamma   90.00
#
_symmetry.space_group_name_H-M   'P 1'
#
loop_
_entity.id
_entity.type
_entity.pdbx_description
1 polymer ?
#
loop_
_entity_poly.entity_id
_entity_poly.type
_entity_poly.pdbx_seq_one_letter_code
_entity_poly.pdbx_strand_id
1 'polypeptide(L)'
;TSDGIHDLGTIKWDMAVCLLVVYLVCYFSLWKGISTSGKVVWFTALFPYAVLLILLVRGITLPGSASGIQYYLSPNFDVIFKAEVWVDAATQVFFSLGPGFGVLLAYASYNKYHNNVYKDAILTSFINSATSFVAGFVIFSVLGYMAHSSGQNIEDVATEGPGLVFVV
;
A
#
# COMPACT_ATOMS: atom_id res chain seq x y z
N THR A 1 -21.62 19.62 7.03
CA THR A 1 -21.28 18.27 7.52
C THR A 1 -22.48 17.40 7.23
N SER A 2 -22.27 16.16 6.79
CA SER A 2 -23.35 15.20 6.52
C SER A 2 -23.79 14.54 7.83
N ASP A 3 -25.09 14.35 8.01
CA ASP A 3 -25.66 13.68 9.19
C ASP A 3 -25.73 12.14 9.04
N GLY A 4 -25.25 11.61 7.90
CA GLY A 4 -25.17 10.17 7.63
C GLY A 4 -25.31 9.86 6.13
N ILE A 5 -25.23 8.58 5.77
CA ILE A 5 -25.27 8.13 4.36
C ILE A 5 -26.54 8.55 3.59
N HIS A 6 -27.63 8.81 4.29
CA HIS A 6 -28.91 9.25 3.72
C HIS A 6 -28.89 10.74 3.33
N ASP A 7 -27.96 11.52 3.88
CA ASP A 7 -27.72 12.92 3.53
C ASP A 7 -26.30 13.06 2.98
N LEU A 8 -26.15 12.86 1.68
CA LEU A 8 -24.87 13.02 0.99
C LEU A 8 -24.43 14.49 0.89
N GLY A 9 -25.31 15.44 1.20
CA GLY A 9 -25.07 16.86 1.03
C GLY A 9 -24.89 17.25 -0.45
N THR A 10 -24.02 18.24 -0.69
CA THR A 10 -23.73 18.75 -2.03
C THR A 10 -22.48 18.13 -2.63
N ILE A 11 -22.42 18.07 -3.97
CA ILE A 11 -21.23 17.63 -4.68
C ILE A 11 -20.08 18.60 -4.40
N LYS A 12 -18.97 18.06 -3.88
CA LYS A 12 -17.71 18.76 -3.74
C LYS A 12 -16.99 18.82 -5.09
N TRP A 13 -17.06 19.97 -5.75
CA TRP A 13 -16.56 20.14 -7.12
C TRP A 13 -15.04 19.99 -7.25
N ASP A 14 -14.29 20.39 -6.23
CA ASP A 14 -12.86 20.12 -6.11
C ASP A 14 -12.55 18.62 -6.16
N MET A 15 -13.28 17.82 -5.39
CA MET A 15 -13.15 16.35 -5.41
C MET A 15 -13.61 15.74 -6.73
N ALA A 16 -14.69 16.27 -7.31
CA ALA A 16 -15.18 15.81 -8.61
C ALA A 16 -14.16 16.04 -9.73
N VAL A 17 -13.45 17.18 -9.72
CA VAL A 17 -12.37 17.47 -10.67
C VAL A 17 -11.18 16.53 -10.44
N CYS A 18 -10.75 16.30 -9.20
CA CYS A 18 -9.70 15.32 -8.89
C CYS A 18 -10.07 13.92 -9.39
N LEU A 19 -11.30 13.49 -9.16
CA LEU A 19 -11.82 12.20 -9.64
C LEU A 19 -11.85 12.13 -11.17
N LEU A 20 -12.27 13.20 -11.84
CA LEU A 20 -12.25 13.28 -13.31
C LEU A 20 -10.82 13.14 -13.84
N VAL A 21 -9.85 13.81 -13.22
CA VAL A 21 -8.43 13.68 -13.60
C VAL A 21 -7.95 12.24 -13.45
N VAL A 22 -8.29 11.55 -12.36
CA VAL A 22 -7.98 10.13 -12.17
C VAL A 22 -8.56 9.28 -13.31
N TYR A 23 -9.83 9.47 -13.66
CA TYR A 23 -10.45 8.73 -14.76
C TYR A 23 -9.83 9.03 -16.13
N LEU A 24 -9.45 10.29 -16.39
CA LEU A 24 -8.75 10.65 -17.62
C LEU A 24 -7.39 9.95 -17.72
N VAL A 25 -6.62 9.94 -16.62
CA VAL A 25 -5.33 9.22 -16.56
C VAL A 25 -5.53 7.72 -16.81
N CYS A 26 -6.51 7.10 -16.15
CA CYS A 26 -6.86 5.69 -16.36
C CYS A 26 -7.26 5.42 -17.81
N TYR A 27 -8.13 6.25 -18.38
CA TYR A 27 -8.59 6.14 -19.75
C TYR A 27 -7.43 6.19 -20.75
N PHE A 28 -6.58 7.22 -20.70
CA PHE A 28 -5.45 7.34 -21.63
C PHE A 28 -4.40 6.25 -21.44
N SER A 29 -4.27 5.71 -20.23
CA SER A 29 -3.37 4.57 -19.95
C SER A 29 -3.86 3.28 -20.61
N LEU A 30 -5.18 3.04 -20.56
CA LEU A 30 -5.82 1.81 -21.03
C LEU A 30 -6.31 1.86 -22.49
N TRP A 31 -6.45 3.05 -23.09
CA TRP A 31 -7.10 3.28 -24.38
C TRP A 31 -6.55 2.45 -25.54
N LYS A 32 -5.23 2.18 -25.58
CA LYS A 32 -4.60 1.33 -26.61
C LYS A 32 -4.21 -0.06 -26.08
N GLY A 33 -4.89 -0.51 -25.02
CA GLY A 33 -4.67 -1.79 -24.37
C GLY A 33 -3.27 -1.93 -23.76
N ILE A 34 -2.75 -3.15 -23.76
CA ILE A 34 -1.47 -3.48 -23.12
C ILE A 34 -0.25 -2.76 -23.73
N SER A 35 -0.37 -2.26 -24.97
CA SER A 35 0.71 -1.55 -25.67
C SER A 35 1.05 -0.19 -25.03
N THR A 36 0.04 0.52 -24.50
CA THR A 36 0.21 1.76 -23.74
C THR A 36 0.30 1.49 -22.25
N SER A 37 -0.59 0.64 -21.73
CA SER A 37 -0.63 0.32 -20.30
C SER A 37 0.71 -0.23 -19.82
N GLY A 38 1.32 -1.14 -20.59
CA GLY A 38 2.65 -1.68 -20.28
C GLY A 38 3.76 -0.64 -20.21
N LYS A 39 3.64 0.49 -20.92
CA LYS A 39 4.61 1.62 -20.84
C LYS A 39 4.33 2.53 -19.64
N VAL A 40 3.06 2.80 -19.35
CA VAL A 40 2.66 3.61 -18.19
C VAL A 40 3.08 2.94 -16.88
N VAL A 41 2.98 1.61 -16.81
CA VAL A 41 3.38 0.82 -15.64
C VAL A 41 4.86 0.99 -15.29
N TRP A 42 5.75 1.31 -16.24
CA TRP A 42 7.15 1.62 -15.90
C TRP A 42 7.27 2.78 -14.94
N PHE A 43 6.44 3.81 -15.09
CA PHE A 43 6.42 4.92 -14.14
C PHE A 43 5.63 4.54 -12.89
N THR A 44 4.39 4.07 -13.04
CA THR A 44 3.49 3.87 -11.89
C THR A 44 3.92 2.74 -10.96
N ALA A 45 4.63 1.72 -11.44
CA ALA A 45 5.17 0.66 -10.61
C ALA A 45 6.55 0.98 -10.02
N LEU A 46 7.42 1.70 -10.74
CA LEU A 46 8.79 1.97 -10.26
C LEU A 46 8.89 3.24 -9.41
N PHE A 47 8.08 4.27 -9.71
CA PHE A 47 8.09 5.54 -8.97
C PHE A 47 7.84 5.35 -7.46
N PRO A 48 6.89 4.50 -7.00
CA PRO A 48 6.72 4.21 -5.59
C PRO A 48 8.00 3.70 -4.91
N TYR A 49 8.83 2.88 -5.57
CA TYR A 49 10.08 2.40 -4.98
C TYR A 49 11.12 3.51 -4.81
N ALA A 50 11.18 4.47 -5.73
CA ALA A 50 12.04 5.64 -5.59
C ALA A 50 11.60 6.50 -4.40
N VAL A 51 10.29 6.75 -4.26
CA VAL A 51 9.74 7.50 -3.13
C VAL A 51 9.93 6.74 -1.82
N LEU A 52 9.67 5.44 -1.78
CA LEU A 52 9.88 4.59 -0.60
C LEU A 52 11.35 4.63 -0.15
N LEU A 53 12.31 4.61 -1.07
CA LEU A 53 13.73 4.69 -0.72
C LEU A 53 14.06 6.06 -0.09
N ILE A 54 13.58 7.16 -0.68
CA ILE A 54 13.79 8.51 -0.15
C ILE A 54 13.18 8.65 1.24
N LEU A 55 11.91 8.21 1.40
CA LEU A 55 11.21 8.27 2.67
C LEU A 55 11.81 7.33 3.71
N LEU A 56 12.34 6.18 3.31
CA LEU A 56 13.05 5.27 4.21
C LEU A 56 14.31 5.95 4.77
N VAL A 57 15.17 6.47 3.89
CA VAL A 57 16.39 7.17 4.30
C VAL A 57 16.06 8.38 5.18
N ARG A 58 15.02 9.14 4.81
CA ARG A 58 14.57 10.27 5.64
C ARG A 58 14.02 9.81 6.99
N GLY A 59 13.17 8.79 7.00
CA GLY A 59 12.49 8.29 8.19
C GLY A 59 13.47 7.73 9.22
N ILE A 60 14.42 6.90 8.79
CA ILE A 60 15.42 6.33 9.71
C ILE A 60 16.41 7.36 10.27
N THR A 61 16.60 8.49 9.57
CA THR A 61 17.48 9.59 10.04
C THR A 61 16.80 10.55 11.01
N LEU A 62 15.50 10.40 11.26
CA LEU A 62 14.77 11.22 12.23
C LEU A 62 15.02 10.76 13.69
N PRO A 63 15.03 11.68 14.66
CA PRO A 63 15.12 11.31 16.07
C PRO A 63 13.86 10.53 16.50
N GLY A 64 14.03 9.48 17.31
CA GLY A 64 12.92 8.62 17.74
C GLY A 64 12.48 7.54 16.75
N SER A 65 13.06 7.50 15.54
CA SER A 65 12.74 6.48 14.52
C SER A 65 12.99 5.05 15.00
N ALA A 66 14.04 4.85 15.81
CA ALA A 66 14.39 3.55 16.38
C ALA A 66 13.27 2.97 17.27
N SER A 67 12.59 3.80 18.06
CA SER A 67 11.47 3.38 18.89
C SER A 67 10.29 2.91 18.04
N GLY A 68 10.05 3.56 16.90
CA GLY A 68 9.03 3.12 15.95
C GLY A 68 9.36 1.79 15.28
N ILE A 69 10.60 1.60 14.85
CA ILE A 69 11.05 0.31 14.29
C ILE A 69 10.99 -0.80 15.34
N GLN A 70 11.32 -0.49 16.60
CA GLN A 70 11.19 -1.44 17.70
C GLN A 70 9.73 -1.85 17.88
N TYR A 71 8.79 -0.90 17.87
CA TYR A 71 7.37 -1.23 17.94
C TYR A 71 6.91 -2.10 16.76
N TYR A 72 7.39 -1.82 15.55
CA TYR A 72 7.04 -2.60 14.36
C TYR A 72 7.47 -4.08 14.44
N LEU A 73 8.68 -4.33 14.94
CA LEU A 73 9.31 -5.66 14.86
C LEU A 73 9.45 -6.38 16.19
N SER A 74 9.05 -5.78 17.31
CA SER A 74 9.12 -6.42 18.62
C SER A 74 8.23 -7.66 18.62
N PRO A 75 8.80 -8.88 18.68
CA PRO A 75 8.01 -10.09 18.53
C PRO A 75 7.23 -10.39 19.80
N ASN A 76 5.93 -10.64 19.66
CA ASN A 76 5.10 -11.22 20.71
C ASN A 76 4.54 -12.56 20.21
N PHE A 77 5.11 -13.67 20.66
CA PHE A 77 4.71 -15.00 20.19
C PHE A 77 3.37 -15.48 20.76
N ASP A 78 2.88 -14.86 21.84
CA ASP A 78 1.60 -15.25 22.45
C ASP A 78 0.42 -14.97 21.52
N VAL A 79 0.56 -14.01 20.59
CA VAL A 79 -0.50 -13.66 19.63
C VAL A 79 -0.76 -14.77 18.60
N ILE A 80 0.20 -15.68 18.37
CA ILE A 80 0.06 -16.77 17.39
C ILE A 80 -1.03 -17.77 17.83
N PHE A 81 -1.33 -17.85 19.13
CA PHE A 81 -2.40 -18.70 19.64
C PHE A 81 -3.81 -18.13 19.40
N LYS A 82 -3.91 -16.86 18.97
CA LYS A 82 -5.20 -16.21 18.67
C LYS A 82 -5.61 -16.53 17.24
N ALA A 83 -6.80 -17.09 17.06
CA ALA A 83 -7.34 -17.42 15.74
C ALA A 83 -7.48 -16.17 14.83
N GLU A 84 -7.83 -15.03 15.42
CA GLU A 84 -8.00 -13.74 14.73
C GLU A 84 -6.73 -13.34 13.95
N VAL A 85 -5.54 -13.53 14.54
CA VAL A 85 -4.26 -13.20 13.89
C VAL A 85 -4.04 -14.00 12.59
N TRP A 86 -4.52 -15.24 12.55
CA TRP A 86 -4.45 -16.07 11.34
C TRP A 86 -5.48 -15.66 10.29
N VAL A 87 -6.68 -15.25 10.72
CA VAL A 87 -7.70 -14.70 9.82
C VAL A 87 -7.21 -13.41 9.19
N ASP A 88 -6.59 -12.52 9.98
CA ASP A 88 -6.02 -11.27 9.50
C ASP A 88 -4.86 -11.52 8.53
N ALA A 89 -3.94 -12.43 8.88
CA ALA A 89 -2.84 -12.81 7.99
C ALA A 89 -3.34 -13.40 6.66
N ALA A 90 -4.34 -14.29 6.69
CA ALA A 90 -4.90 -14.89 5.50
C ALA A 90 -5.62 -13.85 4.62
N THR A 91 -6.43 -12.99 5.23
CA THR A 91 -7.13 -11.88 4.59
C THR A 91 -6.13 -10.92 3.94
N GLN A 92 -5.09 -10.51 4.66
CA GLN A 92 -4.04 -9.62 4.17
C GLN A 92 -3.29 -10.23 2.99
N VAL A 93 -2.87 -11.50 3.07
CA VAL A 93 -2.18 -12.18 1.96
C VAL A 93 -3.07 -12.30 0.73
N PHE A 94 -4.35 -12.68 0.92
CA PHE A 94 -5.30 -12.84 -0.16
C PHE A 94 -5.56 -11.52 -0.89
N PHE A 95 -5.95 -10.46 -0.17
CA PHE A 95 -6.24 -9.18 -0.80
C PHE A 95 -4.98 -8.46 -1.30
N SER A 96 -3.82 -8.68 -0.69
CA SER A 96 -2.55 -8.09 -1.15
C SER A 96 -2.09 -8.68 -2.49
N LEU A 97 -2.19 -9.99 -2.69
CA LEU A 97 -1.81 -10.63 -3.96
C LEU A 97 -2.90 -10.52 -5.04
N GLY A 98 -4.17 -10.42 -4.63
CA GLY A 98 -5.31 -10.28 -5.53
C GLY A 98 -5.65 -11.48 -6.44
N PRO A 99 -5.53 -12.76 -6.01
CA PRO A 99 -6.08 -13.88 -6.76
C PRO A 99 -7.62 -13.81 -6.79
N GLY A 100 -8.23 -14.38 -7.84
CA GLY A 100 -9.70 -14.46 -7.95
C GLY A 100 -10.39 -13.25 -8.59
N PHE A 101 -9.71 -12.10 -8.71
CA PHE A 101 -10.26 -10.90 -9.37
C PHE A 101 -10.25 -10.93 -10.90
N GLY A 102 -9.73 -12.00 -11.53
CA GLY A 102 -9.61 -12.12 -12.98
C GLY A 102 -8.50 -11.27 -13.62
N VAL A 103 -7.91 -10.31 -12.89
CA VAL A 103 -6.82 -9.43 -13.37
C VAL A 103 -5.58 -10.23 -13.76
N LEU A 104 -5.11 -11.11 -12.86
CA LEU A 104 -3.94 -11.96 -13.14
C LEU A 104 -4.18 -12.90 -14.33
N LEU A 105 -5.40 -13.40 -14.49
CA LEU A 105 -5.79 -14.24 -15.63
C LEU A 105 -5.75 -13.44 -16.93
N ALA A 106 -6.28 -12.21 -16.91
CA ALA A 106 -6.26 -11.30 -18.05
C ALA A 106 -4.83 -10.87 -18.42
N TYR A 107 -3.93 -10.64 -17.46
CA TYR A 107 -2.53 -10.34 -17.76
C TYR A 107 -1.77 -11.55 -18.28
N ALA A 108 -1.96 -12.72 -17.67
CA ALA A 108 -1.29 -13.94 -18.10
C ALA A 108 -1.74 -14.41 -19.49
N SER A 109 -2.95 -14.06 -19.94
CA SER A 109 -3.44 -14.42 -21.28
C SER A 109 -2.68 -13.73 -22.42
N TYR A 110 -1.96 -12.64 -22.14
CA TYR A 110 -1.08 -11.96 -23.11
C TYR A 110 0.36 -12.48 -23.09
N ASN A 111 0.70 -13.44 -22.22
CA ASN A 111 2.05 -14.02 -22.17
C ASN A 111 2.31 -14.92 -23.38
N LYS A 112 3.59 -15.10 -23.70
CA LYS A 112 4.02 -16.14 -24.65
C LYS A 112 3.68 -17.51 -24.08
N TYR A 113 3.28 -18.44 -24.95
CA TYR A 113 2.84 -19.79 -24.55
C TYR A 113 3.90 -20.57 -23.74
N HIS A 114 5.18 -20.42 -24.07
CA HIS A 114 6.30 -21.07 -23.36
C HIS A 114 6.97 -20.16 -22.31
N ASN A 115 6.30 -19.10 -21.85
CA ASN A 115 6.80 -18.27 -20.76
C ASN A 115 6.81 -19.06 -19.45
N ASN A 116 7.85 -18.87 -18.64
CA ASN A 116 7.94 -19.52 -17.33
C ASN A 116 7.13 -18.75 -16.26
N VAL A 117 5.82 -18.95 -16.28
CA VAL A 117 4.89 -18.29 -15.35
C VAL A 117 5.15 -18.67 -13.88
N TYR A 118 5.73 -19.85 -13.61
CA TYR A 118 6.07 -20.28 -12.25
C TYR A 118 7.12 -19.35 -11.62
N LYS A 119 8.16 -19.00 -12.40
CA LYS A 119 9.18 -18.04 -11.95
C LYS A 119 8.58 -16.65 -11.72
N ASP A 120 7.73 -16.19 -12.63
CA ASP A 120 7.10 -14.86 -12.54
C ASP A 120 6.17 -14.76 -11.33
N ALA A 121 5.42 -15.83 -11.03
CA ALA A 121 4.53 -15.89 -9.87
C ALA A 121 5.30 -15.81 -8.55
N ILE A 122 6.41 -16.56 -8.41
CA ILE A 122 7.26 -16.49 -7.21
C ILE A 122 7.87 -15.10 -7.06
N LEU A 123 8.45 -14.56 -8.14
CA LEU A 123 9.10 -13.25 -8.11
C LEU A 123 8.12 -12.13 -7.74
N THR A 124 6.94 -12.12 -8.38
CA THR A 124 5.92 -11.08 -8.14
C THR A 124 5.38 -11.17 -6.71
N SER A 125 5.13 -12.39 -6.21
CA SER A 125 4.66 -12.60 -4.84
C SER A 125 5.70 -12.13 -3.81
N PHE A 126 6.97 -12.43 -4.05
CA PHE A 126 8.07 -11.98 -3.20
C PHE A 126 8.19 -10.45 -3.20
N ILE A 127 8.20 -9.82 -4.38
CA ILE A 127 8.29 -8.36 -4.51
C ILE A 127 7.13 -7.69 -3.78
N ASN A 128 5.90 -8.19 -3.92
CA ASN A 128 4.73 -7.68 -3.22
C ASN A 128 4.95 -7.67 -1.69
N SER A 129 5.30 -8.82 -1.09
CA SER A 129 5.51 -8.92 0.35
C SER A 129 6.72 -8.13 0.83
N ALA A 130 7.81 -8.11 0.05
CA ALA A 130 9.00 -7.31 0.37
C ALA A 130 8.68 -5.80 0.36
N THR A 131 7.81 -5.36 -0.56
CA THR A 131 7.36 -3.95 -0.62
C THR A 131 6.58 -3.59 0.63
N SER A 132 5.65 -4.44 1.07
CA SER A 132 4.91 -4.25 2.32
C SER A 132 5.83 -4.18 3.54
N PHE A 133 6.85 -5.04 3.59
CA PHE A 133 7.84 -5.03 4.67
C PHE A 133 8.65 -3.73 4.69
N VAL A 134 9.15 -3.27 3.54
CA VAL A 134 9.90 -2.00 3.43
C VAL A 134 9.00 -0.80 3.77
N ALA A 135 7.76 -0.79 3.30
CA ALA A 135 6.79 0.26 3.63
C ALA A 135 6.51 0.31 5.14
N GLY A 136 6.50 -0.84 5.82
CA GLY A 136 6.44 -0.93 7.29
C GLY A 136 7.54 -0.10 7.97
N PHE A 137 8.80 -0.22 7.55
CA PHE A 137 9.88 0.62 8.08
C PHE A 137 9.65 2.11 7.81
N VAL A 138 9.21 2.47 6.60
CA VAL A 138 8.94 3.87 6.25
C VAL A 138 7.89 4.46 7.21
N ILE A 139 6.75 3.80 7.35
CA ILE A 139 5.65 4.24 8.21
C ILE A 139 6.08 4.31 9.67
N PHE A 140 6.61 3.21 10.21
CA PHE A 140 6.92 3.14 11.63
C PHE A 140 8.10 4.02 12.04
N SER A 141 9.07 4.28 11.15
CA SER A 141 10.13 5.26 11.44
C SER A 141 9.58 6.69 11.60
N VAL A 142 8.58 7.07 10.81
CA VAL A 142 7.91 8.37 10.92
C VAL A 142 6.97 8.41 12.14
N LEU A 143 6.22 7.34 12.41
CA LEU A 143 5.41 7.22 13.63
C LEU A 143 6.26 7.35 14.90
N GLY A 144 7.43 6.71 14.94
CA GLY A 144 8.37 6.83 16.05
C GLY A 144 8.87 8.26 16.25
N TYR A 145 9.17 8.97 15.16
CA TYR A 145 9.50 10.39 15.21
C TYR A 145 8.34 11.23 15.74
N MET A 146 7.11 11.00 15.27
CA MET A 146 5.93 11.77 15.71
C MET A 146 5.61 11.54 17.18
N ALA A 147 5.68 10.30 17.65
CA ALA A 147 5.55 9.96 19.06
C ALA A 147 6.62 10.68 19.91
N HIS A 148 7.87 10.64 19.47
CA HIS A 148 8.99 11.31 20.16
C HIS A 148 8.84 12.84 20.18
N SER A 149 8.47 13.46 19.06
CA SER A 149 8.32 14.92 18.95
C SER A 149 7.07 15.46 19.62
N SER A 150 5.99 14.68 19.67
CA SER A 150 4.71 15.09 20.28
C SER A 150 4.58 14.68 21.74
N GLY A 151 5.52 13.88 22.26
CA GLY A 151 5.48 13.33 23.62
C GLY A 151 4.31 12.38 23.85
N GLN A 152 3.81 11.73 22.80
CA GLN A 152 2.69 10.78 22.84
C GLN A 152 3.18 9.34 22.70
N ASN A 153 2.35 8.38 23.09
CA ASN A 153 2.66 6.98 22.85
C ASN A 153 2.47 6.65 21.37
N ILE A 154 3.24 5.69 20.86
CA ILE A 154 3.15 5.29 19.46
C ILE A 154 1.79 4.65 19.12
N GLU A 155 1.12 4.04 20.10
CA GLU A 155 -0.20 3.44 19.96
C GLU A 155 -1.28 4.47 19.61
N ASP A 156 -1.12 5.72 20.05
CA ASP A 156 -2.09 6.80 19.81
C ASP A 156 -1.95 7.40 18.41
N VAL A 157 -0.78 7.25 17.79
CA VAL A 157 -0.48 7.75 16.43
C VAL A 157 -0.53 6.65 15.37
N ALA A 158 -0.35 5.39 15.76
CA ALA A 158 -0.41 4.23 14.86
C ALA A 158 -1.86 3.89 14.52
N THR A 159 -2.32 4.37 13.37
CA THR A 159 -3.66 4.07 12.83
C THR A 159 -3.58 3.29 11.52
N GLU A 160 -4.69 2.68 11.11
CA GLU A 160 -4.80 1.96 9.84
C GLU A 160 -5.65 2.73 8.81
N GLY A 161 -5.53 2.33 7.54
CA GLY A 161 -6.37 2.85 6.46
C GLY A 161 -6.02 4.29 6.03
N PRO A 162 -6.98 5.02 5.42
CA PRO A 162 -6.71 6.34 4.84
C PRO A 162 -6.23 7.39 5.87
N GLY A 163 -6.62 7.25 7.14
CA GLY A 163 -6.22 8.17 8.21
C GLY A 163 -4.71 8.27 8.37
N LEU A 164 -4.01 7.14 8.28
CA LEU A 164 -2.55 7.06 8.37
C LEU A 164 -1.83 7.88 7.29
N VAL A 165 -2.41 7.95 6.09
CA VAL A 165 -1.76 8.60 4.93
C VAL A 165 -2.13 10.08 4.83
N PHE A 166 -3.31 10.48 5.32
CA PHE A 166 -3.86 11.82 5.10
C PHE A 166 -3.96 12.70 6.35
N VAL A 167 -3.76 12.16 7.56
CA VAL A 167 -4.02 12.89 8.82
C VAL A 167 -2.83 12.88 9.76
N VAL A 168 -2.21 11.71 9.97
CA VAL A 168 -1.13 11.52 10.96
C VAL A 168 0.14 12.25 10.56
#